data_AF-A0A2M7WUE2-F1
#
_entry.id   AF-A0A2M7WUE2-F1
#
_cell.length_a   1.000
_cell.length_b   1.000
_cell.length_c   1.000
_cell.angle_alpha   90.00
_cell.angle_beta   90.00
_cell.angle_gamma   90.00
#
_symmetry.space_group_name_H-M   'P 1'
#
loop_
_entity.id
_entity.type
_entity.pdbx_description
1 polymer ?
#
loop_
_entity_poly.entity_id
_entity_poly.type
_entity_poly.pdbx_seq_one_letter_code
_entity_poly.pdbx_strand_id
1 'polypeptide(L)'
;MKIGLLLLSLFAFALPASAGMNSIQDRAAAVKSQTEGNDNYHAQLARKLAAIAVEEKGQHDLHAAKEFINMAEEHAAQAGGAK
;
A
#
# COMPACT_ATOMS: atom_id res chain seq x y z
N MET A 1 -6.51 17.63 40.79
CA MET A 1 -5.82 16.49 40.14
C MET A 1 -6.87 15.52 39.64
N LYS A 2 -7.07 15.34 38.31
CA LYS A 2 -7.81 14.21 37.70
C LYS A 2 -8.07 14.32 36.16
N ILE A 3 -7.30 15.12 35.41
CA ILE A 3 -7.53 15.26 33.94
C ILE A 3 -6.32 14.83 33.09
N GLY A 4 -5.16 14.56 33.72
CA GLY A 4 -3.91 14.28 32.99
C GLY A 4 -3.69 12.84 32.51
N LEU A 5 -4.62 11.91 32.72
CA LEU A 5 -4.37 10.47 32.55
C LEU A 5 -5.15 9.80 31.41
N LEU A 6 -5.51 10.54 30.35
CA LEU A 6 -6.33 10.01 29.24
C LEU A 6 -5.80 10.38 27.84
N LEU A 7 -4.51 10.74 27.71
CA LEU A 7 -3.92 11.12 26.42
C LEU A 7 -2.79 10.21 25.93
N LEU A 8 -2.57 9.06 26.57
CA LEU A 8 -1.45 8.16 26.26
C LEU A 8 -1.83 6.84 25.56
N SER A 9 -3.11 6.60 25.28
CA SER A 9 -3.58 5.34 24.68
C SER A 9 -3.82 5.40 23.16
N LEU A 10 -3.57 6.53 22.50
CA LEU A 10 -3.87 6.73 21.07
C LEU A 10 -2.73 6.34 20.10
N PHE A 11 -1.61 5.81 20.59
CA PHE A 11 -0.49 5.38 19.74
C PHE A 11 -0.44 3.87 19.42
N ALA A 12 -1.51 3.11 19.69
CA ALA A 12 -1.51 1.65 19.53
C ALA A 12 -1.89 1.14 18.12
N PHE A 13 -1.70 1.90 17.05
CA PHE A 13 -1.90 1.39 15.68
C PHE A 13 -0.80 1.85 14.72
N ALA A 14 0.40 1.32 14.95
CA ALA A 14 1.44 1.25 13.92
C ALA A 14 2.19 -0.07 14.08
N LEU A 15 1.48 -1.18 13.97
CA LEU A 15 2.13 -2.44 13.59
C LEU A 15 2.49 -2.31 12.11
N PRO A 16 3.77 -2.34 11.71
CA PRO A 16 4.09 -2.74 10.35
C PRO A 16 3.73 -4.23 10.28
N ALA A 17 2.52 -4.54 9.82
CA ALA A 17 2.13 -5.89 9.47
C ALA A 17 2.87 -6.31 8.19
N SER A 18 4.20 -6.35 8.25
CA SER A 18 5.05 -6.96 7.23
C SER A 18 5.31 -8.41 7.64
N ALA A 19 4.21 -9.17 7.72
CA ALA A 19 4.24 -10.60 7.95
C ALA A 19 3.23 -11.23 6.98
N GLY A 20 3.65 -11.40 5.73
CA GLY A 20 2.96 -12.32 4.81
C GLY A 20 2.31 -11.75 3.54
N MET A 21 2.63 -10.55 3.05
CA MET A 21 2.20 -10.14 1.70
C MET A 21 3.02 -10.83 0.60
N ASN A 22 2.86 -12.15 0.45
CA ASN A 22 3.55 -12.89 -0.61
C ASN A 22 2.74 -12.91 -1.92
N SER A 23 1.43 -12.67 -1.87
CA SER A 23 0.61 -12.68 -3.07
C SER A 23 0.48 -11.29 -3.70
N ILE A 24 0.37 -11.25 -5.03
CA ILE A 24 0.14 -10.01 -5.79
C ILE A 24 -1.14 -9.30 -5.31
N GLN A 25 -2.18 -10.04 -4.93
CA GLN A 25 -3.43 -9.47 -4.42
C GLN A 25 -3.23 -8.76 -3.08
N ASP A 26 -2.48 -9.37 -2.15
CA ASP A 26 -2.24 -8.77 -0.84
C ASP A 26 -1.40 -7.49 -0.98
N ARG A 27 -0.38 -7.53 -1.84
CA ARG A 27 0.45 -6.38 -2.18
C ARG A 27 -0.37 -5.27 -2.86
N ALA A 28 -1.27 -5.61 -3.78
CA ALA A 28 -2.14 -4.64 -4.44
C ALA A 28 -3.11 -3.99 -3.45
N ALA A 29 -3.66 -4.75 -2.50
CA ALA A 29 -4.49 -4.23 -1.42
C ALA A 29 -3.70 -3.27 -0.51
N ALA A 30 -2.43 -3.57 -0.24
CA ALA A 30 -1.56 -2.69 0.52
C ALA A 30 -1.25 -1.39 -0.23
N VAL A 31 -0.95 -1.45 -1.53
CA VAL A 31 -0.77 -0.26 -2.38
C VAL A 31 -2.03 0.60 -2.34
N LYS A 32 -3.22 0.00 -2.47
CA LYS A 32 -4.49 0.71 -2.37
C LYS A 32 -4.65 1.40 -1.02
N SER A 33 -4.36 0.69 0.08
CA SER A 33 -4.44 1.23 1.44
C SER A 33 -3.46 2.38 1.67
N GLN A 34 -2.22 2.26 1.18
CA GLN A 34 -1.20 3.31 1.30
C GLN A 34 -1.52 4.57 0.48
N THR A 35 -2.26 4.43 -0.60
CA THR A 35 -2.62 5.53 -1.52
C THR A 35 -4.04 6.05 -1.30
N GLU A 36 -4.75 5.51 -0.31
CA GLU A 36 -6.11 5.90 0.00
C GLU A 36 -6.19 7.37 0.44
N GLY A 37 -7.13 8.12 -0.14
CA GLY A 37 -7.27 9.56 0.13
C GLY A 37 -6.17 10.44 -0.48
N ASN A 38 -5.22 9.87 -1.23
CA ASN A 38 -4.20 10.62 -1.96
C ASN A 38 -4.46 10.57 -3.48
N ASP A 39 -4.67 11.73 -4.08
CA ASP A 39 -5.00 11.87 -5.51
C ASP A 39 -3.87 12.48 -6.33
N ASN A 40 -2.66 12.55 -5.79
CA ASN A 40 -1.50 12.97 -6.56
C ASN A 40 -1.17 11.96 -7.69
N TYR A 41 -0.34 12.38 -8.63
CA TYR A 41 0.05 11.57 -9.78
C TYR A 41 0.56 10.18 -9.38
N HIS A 42 1.45 10.11 -8.39
CA HIS A 42 2.06 8.85 -7.95
C HIS A 42 1.04 7.90 -7.31
N ALA A 43 0.10 8.42 -6.52
CA ALA A 43 -0.97 7.63 -5.92
C ALA A 43 -1.93 7.06 -6.97
N GLN A 44 -2.27 7.84 -7.99
CA GLN A 44 -3.09 7.37 -9.11
C GLN A 44 -2.36 6.31 -9.94
N LEU A 45 -1.09 6.55 -10.24
CA LEU A 45 -0.27 5.62 -11.02
C LEU A 45 -0.05 4.30 -10.27
N ALA A 46 0.25 4.36 -8.98
CA ALA A 46 0.39 3.18 -8.12
C ALA A 46 -0.88 2.31 -8.12
N ARG A 47 -2.06 2.92 -7.98
CA ARG A 47 -3.34 2.21 -8.03
C ARG A 47 -3.56 1.50 -9.37
N LYS A 48 -3.24 2.16 -10.49
CA LYS A 48 -3.37 1.57 -11.83
C LYS A 48 -2.41 0.40 -12.06
N LEU A 49 -1.15 0.56 -11.67
CA LEU A 49 -0.15 -0.50 -11.79
C LEU A 49 -0.49 -1.71 -10.93
N ALA A 50 -0.97 -1.49 -9.70
CA ALA A 50 -1.45 -2.56 -8.84
C ALA A 50 -2.65 -3.32 -9.44
N ALA A 51 -3.55 -2.62 -10.13
CA ALA A 51 -4.67 -3.26 -10.83
C ALA A 51 -4.19 -4.14 -12.01
N ILE A 52 -3.26 -3.62 -12.82
CA ILE A 52 -2.65 -4.38 -13.93
C ILE A 52 -1.94 -5.62 -13.39
N ALA A 53 -1.18 -5.50 -12.30
CA ALA A 53 -0.51 -6.66 -11.69
C ALA A 53 -1.47 -7.80 -11.31
N VAL A 54 -2.65 -7.46 -10.78
CA VAL A 54 -3.69 -8.43 -10.43
C VAL A 54 -4.27 -9.09 -11.68
N GLU A 55 -4.47 -8.33 -12.75
CA GLU A 55 -4.93 -8.82 -14.05
C GLU A 55 -3.92 -9.79 -14.67
N GLU A 56 -2.65 -9.41 -14.75
CA GLU A 56 -1.58 -10.26 -15.30
C GLU A 56 -1.42 -11.56 -14.50
N LYS A 57 -1.54 -11.52 -13.16
CA LYS A 57 -1.57 -12.74 -12.35
C LYS A 57 -2.77 -13.62 -12.72
N GLY A 58 -3.94 -13.03 -13.00
CA GLY A 58 -5.13 -13.74 -13.46
C GLY A 58 -4.90 -14.44 -14.81
N GLN A 59 -4.07 -13.87 -15.67
CA GLN A 59 -3.64 -14.45 -16.95
C GLN A 59 -2.45 -15.42 -16.83
N HIS A 60 -2.04 -15.76 -15.60
CA HIS A 60 -0.87 -16.59 -15.32
C HIS A 60 0.48 -16.00 -15.78
N ASP A 61 0.55 -14.72 -16.18
CA ASP A 61 1.81 -14.02 -16.39
C ASP A 61 2.35 -13.50 -15.04
N LEU A 62 2.98 -14.41 -14.32
CA LEU A 62 3.55 -14.12 -13.00
C LEU A 62 4.78 -13.20 -13.07
N HIS A 63 5.41 -13.07 -14.23
CA HIS A 63 6.56 -12.19 -14.39
C HIS A 63 6.08 -10.75 -14.53
N ALA A 64 5.19 -10.48 -15.49
CA ALA A 64 4.59 -9.16 -15.66
C ALA A 64 3.87 -8.70 -14.39
N ALA A 65 3.12 -9.61 -13.75
CA ALA A 65 2.46 -9.30 -12.47
C ALA A 65 3.43 -8.82 -11.39
N LYS A 66 4.61 -9.43 -11.27
CA LYS A 66 5.65 -9.04 -10.30
C LYS A 66 6.24 -7.67 -10.65
N GLU A 67 6.54 -7.42 -11.92
CA GLU A 67 7.07 -6.13 -12.35
C GLU A 67 6.08 -4.99 -12.06
N PHE A 68 4.82 -5.16 -12.44
CA PHE A 68 3.79 -4.14 -12.20
C PHE A 68 3.54 -3.86 -10.72
N ILE A 69 3.53 -4.88 -9.87
CA ILE A 69 3.34 -4.63 -8.43
C ILE A 69 4.56 -3.98 -7.79
N ASN A 70 5.79 -4.28 -8.25
CA ASN A 70 7.00 -3.61 -7.79
C ASN A 70 6.96 -2.11 -8.16
N MET A 71 6.59 -1.79 -9.40
CA MET A 71 6.42 -0.40 -9.84
C MET A 71 5.30 0.32 -9.06
N ALA A 72 4.21 -0.39 -8.75
CA ALA A 72 3.11 0.16 -7.96
C ALA A 72 3.55 0.54 -6.54
N GLU A 73 4.33 -0.32 -5.89
CA GLU A 73 4.87 -0.06 -4.56
C GLU A 73 5.86 1.10 -4.55
N GLU A 74 6.70 1.23 -5.57
CA GLU A 74 7.62 2.37 -5.71
C GLU A 74 6.85 3.70 -5.79
N HIS A 75 5.81 3.77 -6.64
CA HIS A 75 4.99 4.97 -6.74
C HIS A 75 4.13 5.21 -5.50
N ALA A 76 3.66 4.16 -4.81
CA ALA A 76 2.98 4.31 -3.52
C ALA A 76 3.91 4.94 -2.47
N ALA A 77 5.16 4.48 -2.42
CA ALA A 77 6.19 5.07 -1.54
C ALA A 77 6.48 6.52 -1.90
N GLN A 78 6.57 6.88 -3.19
CA GLN A 78 6.72 8.27 -3.64
C GLN A 78 5.50 9.13 -3.28
N ALA A 79 4.30 8.57 -3.32
CA ALA A 79 3.07 9.27 -2.94
C ALA A 79 2.99 9.55 -1.43
N GLY A 80 3.48 8.62 -0.59
CA GLY A 80 3.52 8.76 0.87
C GLY A 80 4.81 9.39 1.43
N GLY A 81 5.86 9.50 0.61
CA GLY A 81 7.16 10.06 0.93
C GLY A 81 7.24 11.58 0.86
N ALA A 82 6.16 12.26 0.47
CA ALA A 82 6.01 13.71 0.61
C ALA A 82 5.53 14.12 2.03
N LYS A 83 6.07 13.48 3.07
CA LYS A 83 5.88 13.89 4.47
C LYS A 83 6.95 14.87 4.90
#